data_AF-A0A7S2WAK9-F1
#
_entry.id   AF-A0A7S2WAK9-F1
#
_cell.length_a   1.000
_cell.length_b   1.000
_cell.length_c   1.000
_cell.angle_alpha   90.00
_cell.angle_beta   90.00
_cell.angle_gamma   90.00
#
_symmetry.space_group_name_H-M   'P 1'
#
loop_
_entity.id
_entity.type
_entity.pdbx_description
1 polymer ?
#
loop_
_entity_poly.entity_id
_entity_poly.type
_entity_poly.pdbx_seq_one_letter_code
_entity_poly.pdbx_strand_id
1 'polypeptide(L)'
;MLAKSALLRSVARPSSFGAAMAGAVRSLNVHEYISMETMNSHGIATPECHVTSSSEEAGRITKEMMTERGKDLVIKAQVLSGGRGLGTFKSGFYGGVHMVDTPEQAAEYAKEMLGQDLVTKQAPNGILCSKVLLMERIYPKSEKYLSILMDRDSGGPLMVGSPKGGTSIEDVAASNPEFIFTEPIDIMEGLTEEACARMANNIGLPTGSVAHGKAMVLMNNLYAMFLAKDCTQLEVNPLSETEAGDVVVCDAKVNFDDNAEWRQKDIFARRDTTQEDSREVEASKYDLNYIGLDGNIGCMVNGAGLAMSTMDIIQLKGGSP
;
A
#
# COMPACT_ATOMS: atom_id res chain seq x y z
N MET A 1 -23.04 32.00 -28.08
CA MET A 1 -22.82 32.64 -26.76
C MET A 1 -23.61 31.86 -25.73
N LEU A 2 -22.90 31.34 -24.72
CA LEU A 2 -23.40 30.84 -23.42
C LEU A 2 -24.39 29.66 -23.40
N ALA A 3 -23.86 28.43 -23.33
CA ALA A 3 -24.48 27.28 -22.65
C ALA A 3 -23.48 26.12 -22.43
N LYS A 4 -22.36 26.36 -21.73
CA LYS A 4 -21.46 25.32 -21.20
C LYS A 4 -20.72 25.86 -19.96
N SER A 5 -21.36 25.90 -18.80
CA SER A 5 -20.64 26.24 -17.54
C SER A 5 -21.32 25.76 -16.25
N ALA A 6 -21.97 24.58 -16.25
CA ALA A 6 -22.66 24.08 -15.06
C ALA A 6 -22.12 22.76 -14.48
N LEU A 7 -21.07 22.15 -15.05
CA LEU A 7 -20.52 20.86 -14.55
C LEU A 7 -19.08 20.94 -13.98
N LEU A 8 -18.54 22.14 -13.75
CA LEU A 8 -17.13 22.34 -13.32
C LEU A 8 -17.02 23.02 -11.94
N ARG A 9 -17.93 22.74 -11.00
CA ARG A 9 -17.98 23.46 -9.70
C ARG A 9 -18.10 22.58 -8.44
N SER A 10 -17.58 21.36 -8.43
CA SER A 10 -17.47 20.58 -7.18
C SER A 10 -16.06 20.22 -6.75
N VAL A 11 -15.01 20.71 -7.41
CA VAL A 11 -13.63 20.50 -6.95
C VAL A 11 -13.17 21.71 -6.14
N ALA A 12 -12.65 21.43 -4.94
CA ALA A 12 -12.01 22.33 -3.99
C ALA A 12 -12.92 23.26 -3.17
N ARG A 13 -13.41 22.75 -2.04
CA ARG A 13 -13.36 23.52 -0.78
C ARG A 13 -12.32 22.88 0.13
N PRO A 14 -11.28 23.61 0.58
CA PRO A 14 -10.43 23.12 1.64
C PRO A 14 -11.24 23.18 2.93
N SER A 15 -11.63 22.03 3.47
CA SER A 15 -12.14 21.95 4.84
C SER A 15 -10.97 22.26 5.78
N SER A 16 -10.90 23.51 6.23
CA SER A 16 -10.12 23.90 7.39
C SER A 16 -10.83 23.41 8.64
N PHE A 17 -10.62 22.15 8.99
CA PHE A 17 -10.92 21.61 10.31
C PHE A 17 -9.78 20.69 10.74
N GLY A 18 -9.40 20.81 12.01
CA GLY A 18 -8.21 20.20 12.61
C GLY A 18 -8.20 18.68 12.50
N ALA A 19 -7.02 18.11 12.80
CA ALA A 19 -6.70 16.68 12.82
C ALA A 19 -7.97 15.82 12.85
N ALA A 20 -8.31 15.25 11.69
CA ALA A 20 -9.33 14.22 11.63
C ALA A 20 -8.86 13.11 12.58
N MET A 21 -9.47 13.03 13.76
CA MET A 21 -9.29 11.91 14.67
C MET A 21 -9.68 10.67 13.88
N ALA A 22 -8.66 9.90 13.45
CA ALA A 22 -8.85 8.70 12.68
C ALA A 22 -9.64 7.72 13.56
N GLY A 23 -10.92 7.51 13.25
CA GLY A 23 -11.64 6.36 13.79
C GLY A 23 -10.84 5.09 13.48
N ALA A 24 -10.92 4.07 14.35
CA ALA A 24 -10.23 2.80 14.15
C ALA A 24 -10.48 2.29 12.72
N VAL A 25 -9.48 2.38 11.86
CA VAL A 25 -9.52 1.79 10.52
C VAL A 25 -9.17 0.32 10.72
N ARG A 26 -10.21 -0.49 10.83
CA ARG A 26 -10.13 -1.94 10.97
C ARG A 26 -9.87 -2.55 9.61
N SER A 27 -8.60 -2.58 9.21
CA SER A 27 -8.16 -3.32 8.05
C SER A 27 -6.82 -3.99 8.29
N LEU A 28 -6.80 -5.31 8.16
CA LEU A 28 -5.57 -6.08 8.15
C LEU A 28 -4.63 -5.57 7.05
N ASN A 29 -3.42 -5.19 7.46
CA ASN A 29 -2.30 -4.91 6.58
C ASN A 29 -1.43 -6.17 6.48
N VAL A 30 -0.93 -6.47 5.29
CA VAL A 30 0.03 -7.56 5.08
C VAL A 30 1.31 -7.04 4.44
N HIS A 31 2.40 -7.77 4.64
CA HIS A 31 3.69 -7.44 4.03
C HIS A 31 3.62 -7.57 2.51
N GLU A 32 4.48 -6.83 1.81
CA GLU A 32 4.55 -6.81 0.35
C GLU A 32 4.66 -8.22 -0.26
N TYR A 33 5.49 -9.10 0.31
CA TYR A 33 5.61 -10.48 -0.20
C TYR A 33 4.30 -11.27 -0.12
N ILE A 34 3.45 -11.01 0.90
CA ILE A 34 2.13 -11.64 1.04
C ILE A 34 1.18 -11.07 -0.02
N SER A 35 1.20 -9.76 -0.25
CA SER A 35 0.46 -9.12 -1.34
C SER A 35 0.81 -9.76 -2.69
N MET A 36 2.11 -9.94 -2.96
CA MET A 36 2.61 -10.53 -4.21
C MET A 36 2.24 -12.02 -4.35
N GLU A 37 2.37 -12.82 -3.30
CA GLU A 37 1.89 -14.22 -3.30
C GLU A 37 0.39 -14.29 -3.61
N THR A 38 -0.40 -13.40 -2.98
CA THR A 38 -1.85 -13.33 -3.20
C THR A 38 -2.14 -12.95 -4.65
N MET A 39 -1.44 -11.96 -5.21
CA MET A 39 -1.55 -11.56 -6.62
C MET A 39 -1.22 -12.71 -7.57
N ASN A 40 -0.11 -13.41 -7.36
CA ASN A 40 0.28 -14.56 -8.20
C ASN A 40 -0.79 -15.66 -8.19
N SER A 41 -1.40 -15.93 -7.04
CA SER A 41 -2.50 -16.92 -6.95
C SER A 41 -3.76 -16.50 -7.72
N HIS A 42 -3.89 -15.22 -8.09
CA HIS A 42 -4.98 -14.66 -8.91
C HIS A 42 -4.54 -14.36 -10.36
N GLY A 43 -3.43 -14.95 -10.82
CA GLY A 43 -2.96 -14.78 -12.20
C GLY A 43 -2.39 -13.38 -12.50
N ILE A 44 -2.04 -12.61 -11.46
CA ILE A 44 -1.34 -11.34 -11.59
C ILE A 44 0.14 -11.61 -11.39
N ALA A 45 0.90 -11.55 -12.48
CA ALA A 45 2.34 -11.78 -12.42
C ALA A 45 3.06 -10.65 -11.67
N THR A 46 3.84 -11.02 -10.66
CA THR A 46 4.78 -10.12 -9.98
C THR A 46 6.22 -10.53 -10.31
N PRO A 47 7.21 -9.65 -10.11
CA PRO A 47 8.61 -10.05 -10.16
C PRO A 47 8.88 -11.23 -9.22
N GLU A 48 9.82 -12.08 -9.60
CA GLU A 48 10.24 -13.16 -8.72
C GLU A 48 10.84 -12.56 -7.44
N CYS A 49 10.44 -13.07 -6.29
CA CYS A 49 10.90 -12.58 -5.02
C CYS A 49 10.96 -13.67 -3.96
N HIS A 50 11.85 -13.48 -2.99
CA HIS A 50 12.10 -14.39 -1.87
C HIS A 50 12.27 -13.57 -0.59
N VAL A 51 11.71 -14.07 0.51
CA VAL A 51 11.77 -13.39 1.81
C VAL A 51 12.71 -14.16 2.76
N THR A 52 13.49 -13.43 3.55
CA THR A 52 14.35 -14.04 4.57
C THR A 52 14.47 -13.16 5.81
N SER A 53 14.79 -13.80 6.93
CA SER A 53 15.13 -13.18 8.21
C SER A 53 16.60 -13.40 8.59
N SER A 54 17.45 -13.79 7.63
CA SER A 54 18.89 -14.01 7.82
C SER A 54 19.70 -13.28 6.75
N SER A 55 20.73 -12.55 7.19
CA SER A 55 21.66 -11.87 6.29
C SER A 55 22.48 -12.84 5.43
N GLU A 56 22.90 -13.97 6.00
CA GLU A 56 23.64 -15.01 5.26
C GLU A 56 22.77 -15.60 4.15
N GLU A 57 21.51 -15.85 4.49
CA GLU A 57 20.53 -16.38 3.55
C GLU A 57 20.18 -15.38 2.44
N ALA A 58 20.14 -14.07 2.75
CA ALA A 58 19.94 -13.04 1.75
C ALA A 58 21.02 -13.09 0.65
N GLY A 59 22.28 -13.30 1.05
CA GLY A 59 23.39 -13.51 0.11
C GLY A 59 23.23 -14.80 -0.71
N ARG A 60 22.85 -15.91 -0.08
CA ARG A 60 22.62 -17.19 -0.79
C ARG A 60 21.50 -17.07 -1.83
N ILE A 61 20.34 -16.55 -1.44
CA ILE A 61 19.19 -16.29 -2.33
C ILE A 61 19.64 -15.42 -3.51
N THR A 62 20.37 -14.35 -3.23
CA THR A 62 20.84 -13.42 -4.27
C THR A 62 21.73 -14.12 -5.29
N LYS A 63 22.66 -14.95 -4.82
CA LYS A 63 23.54 -15.75 -5.68
C LYS A 63 22.75 -16.69 -6.59
N GLU A 64 21.74 -17.37 -6.04
CA GLU A 64 20.90 -18.31 -6.79
C GLU A 64 20.11 -17.57 -7.88
N MET A 65 19.38 -16.50 -7.51
CA MET A 65 18.62 -15.70 -8.47
C MET A 65 19.48 -15.09 -9.58
N MET A 66 20.67 -14.56 -9.23
CA MET A 66 21.61 -14.00 -10.21
C MET A 66 22.16 -15.08 -11.15
N THR A 67 22.43 -16.29 -10.66
CA THR A 67 22.94 -17.40 -11.48
C THR A 67 21.90 -17.89 -12.48
N GLU A 68 20.64 -17.99 -12.04
CA GLU A 68 19.55 -18.52 -12.86
C GLU A 68 19.01 -17.51 -13.88
N ARG A 69 18.98 -16.22 -13.52
CA ARG A 69 18.32 -15.19 -14.33
C ARG A 69 19.26 -14.13 -14.90
N GLY A 70 20.49 -14.03 -14.41
CA GLY A 70 21.47 -13.03 -14.89
C GLY A 70 21.05 -11.58 -14.63
N LYS A 71 20.22 -11.34 -13.61
CA LYS A 71 19.73 -10.00 -13.26
C LYS A 71 20.15 -9.61 -11.85
N ASP A 72 20.44 -8.33 -11.69
CA ASP A 72 20.58 -7.68 -10.39
C ASP A 72 19.23 -7.61 -9.66
N LEU A 73 19.29 -7.36 -8.36
CA LEU A 73 18.13 -7.46 -7.47
C LEU A 73 17.85 -6.14 -6.77
N VAL A 74 16.71 -6.11 -6.11
CA VAL A 74 16.34 -5.09 -5.13
C VAL A 74 16.14 -5.79 -3.79
N ILE A 75 16.77 -5.27 -2.74
CA ILE A 75 16.45 -5.64 -1.36
C ILE A 75 15.50 -4.61 -0.76
N LYS A 76 14.41 -5.08 -0.12
CA LYS A 76 13.38 -4.24 0.49
C LYS A 76 13.10 -4.68 1.92
N ALA A 77 13.20 -3.76 2.86
CA ALA A 77 12.74 -3.94 4.23
C ALA A 77 11.25 -4.29 4.25
N GLN A 78 10.88 -5.35 4.98
CA GLN A 78 9.48 -5.74 5.17
C GLN A 78 8.98 -5.12 6.47
N VAL A 79 8.38 -3.94 6.33
CA VAL A 79 7.66 -3.24 7.39
C VAL A 79 6.30 -2.78 6.88
N LEU A 80 5.27 -2.81 7.73
CA LEU A 80 3.90 -2.37 7.36
C LEU A 80 3.76 -0.84 7.37
N SER A 81 4.62 -0.18 6.61
CA SER A 81 4.60 1.26 6.39
C SER A 81 5.03 1.56 4.96
N GLY A 82 4.38 2.53 4.32
CA GLY A 82 4.86 3.12 3.07
C GLY A 82 6.09 4.00 3.29
N GLY A 83 6.67 4.49 2.19
CA GLY A 83 7.81 5.43 2.23
C GLY A 83 9.15 4.80 2.63
N ARG A 84 9.28 3.48 2.57
CA ARG A 84 10.46 2.72 3.01
C ARG A 84 11.76 3.21 2.37
N GLY A 85 11.75 3.51 1.07
CA GLY A 85 12.94 3.98 0.35
C GLY A 85 13.52 5.32 0.86
N LEU A 86 12.69 6.16 1.49
CA LEU A 86 13.10 7.43 2.09
C LEU A 86 13.20 7.37 3.63
N GLY A 87 12.95 6.19 4.21
CA GLY A 87 13.02 5.98 5.65
C GLY A 87 14.47 5.88 6.13
N THR A 88 14.64 5.99 7.45
CA THR A 88 15.96 5.84 8.10
C THR A 88 15.82 4.87 9.25
N PHE A 89 16.71 3.88 9.32
CA PHE A 89 16.78 2.97 10.46
C PHE A 89 17.35 3.70 11.68
N LYS A 90 16.92 3.29 12.88
CA LYS A 90 17.45 3.88 14.13
C LYS A 90 18.96 3.69 14.31
N SER A 91 19.57 2.74 13.61
CA SER A 91 21.04 2.57 13.52
C SER A 91 21.75 3.69 12.77
N GLY A 92 21.02 4.51 12.00
CA GLY A 92 21.54 5.54 11.11
C GLY A 92 21.63 5.10 9.64
N PHE A 93 21.35 3.83 9.32
CA PHE A 93 21.32 3.35 7.94
C PHE A 93 20.14 3.97 7.18
N TYR A 94 20.42 4.59 6.03
CA TYR A 94 19.42 5.31 5.25
C TYR A 94 18.81 4.43 4.15
N GLY A 95 17.49 4.50 4.01
CA GLY A 95 16.71 3.79 3.00
C GLY A 95 16.41 2.34 3.38
N GLY A 96 15.14 1.95 3.26
CA GLY A 96 14.67 0.57 3.36
C GLY A 96 14.59 -0.16 2.01
N VAL A 97 15.05 0.44 0.92
CA VAL A 97 15.01 -0.14 -0.43
C VAL A 97 16.33 0.16 -1.13
N HIS A 98 17.06 -0.88 -1.53
CA HIS A 98 18.38 -0.74 -2.16
C HIS A 98 18.54 -1.66 -3.37
N MET A 99 19.29 -1.21 -4.36
CA MET A 99 19.72 -2.04 -5.49
C MET A 99 20.88 -2.93 -5.03
N VAL A 100 20.92 -4.17 -5.51
CA VAL A 100 21.88 -5.20 -5.11
C VAL A 100 22.52 -5.80 -6.35
N ASP A 101 23.81 -5.54 -6.51
CA ASP A 101 24.63 -6.01 -7.63
C ASP A 101 25.42 -7.28 -7.27
N THR A 102 25.63 -7.58 -5.98
CA THR A 102 26.33 -8.79 -5.54
C THR A 102 25.66 -9.49 -4.34
N PRO A 103 25.87 -10.82 -4.17
CA PRO A 103 25.46 -11.56 -2.98
C PRO A 103 25.98 -10.98 -1.66
N GLU A 104 27.22 -10.49 -1.65
CA GLU A 104 27.85 -9.91 -0.46
C GLU A 104 27.14 -8.62 -0.05
N GLN A 105 26.81 -7.76 -1.02
CA GLN A 105 26.06 -6.53 -0.80
C GLN A 105 24.66 -6.81 -0.24
N ALA A 106 24.00 -7.88 -0.71
CA ALA A 106 22.71 -8.31 -0.19
C ALA A 106 22.79 -8.65 1.31
N ALA A 107 23.82 -9.41 1.69
CA ALA A 107 24.05 -9.81 3.07
C ALA A 107 24.38 -8.61 3.97
N GLU A 108 25.18 -7.66 3.48
CA GLU A 108 25.49 -6.41 4.19
C GLU A 108 24.24 -5.56 4.43
N TYR A 109 23.43 -5.31 3.41
CA TYR A 109 22.18 -4.56 3.57
C TYR A 109 21.19 -5.28 4.48
N ALA A 110 21.03 -6.60 4.33
CA ALA A 110 20.17 -7.37 5.22
C ALA A 110 20.63 -7.27 6.69
N LYS A 111 21.93 -7.24 6.96
CA LYS A 111 22.48 -7.06 8.30
C LYS A 111 22.17 -5.69 8.91
N GLU A 112 22.20 -4.63 8.10
CA GLU A 112 21.86 -3.27 8.53
C GLU A 112 20.35 -3.09 8.76
N MET A 113 19.52 -3.84 8.03
CA MET A 113 18.05 -3.76 8.12
C MET A 113 17.45 -4.65 9.21
N LEU A 114 17.87 -5.92 9.28
CA LEU A 114 17.23 -6.93 10.12
C LEU A 114 17.45 -6.66 11.61
N GLY A 115 16.35 -6.70 12.38
CA GLY A 115 16.38 -6.42 13.81
C GLY A 115 16.48 -4.93 14.16
N GLN A 116 16.38 -4.03 13.18
CA GLN A 116 16.38 -2.58 13.38
C GLN A 116 14.99 -1.99 13.11
N ASP A 117 14.66 -0.90 13.80
CA ASP A 117 13.42 -0.15 13.54
C ASP A 117 13.62 0.80 12.36
N LEU A 118 12.78 0.68 11.33
CA LEU A 118 12.72 1.61 10.20
C LEU A 118 11.74 2.74 10.49
N VAL A 119 12.24 3.97 10.59
CA VAL A 119 11.41 5.19 10.73
C VAL A 119 11.04 5.71 9.36
N THR A 120 9.76 6.02 9.14
CA THR A 120 9.24 6.61 7.90
C THR A 120 8.34 7.81 8.22
N LYS A 121 7.89 8.54 7.19
CA LYS A 121 6.86 9.59 7.34
C LYS A 121 5.54 9.04 7.93
N GLN A 122 5.22 7.78 7.66
CA GLN A 122 3.99 7.11 8.11
C GLN A 122 4.16 6.37 9.45
N ALA A 123 5.40 6.09 9.87
CA ALA A 123 5.74 5.41 11.11
C ALA A 123 6.86 6.16 11.85
N PRO A 124 6.55 7.29 12.50
CA PRO A 124 7.55 8.16 13.14
C PRO A 124 8.27 7.49 14.33
N ASN A 125 7.62 6.54 15.00
CA ASN A 125 8.21 5.78 16.11
C ASN A 125 9.10 4.62 15.63
N GLY A 126 9.08 4.33 14.33
CA GLY A 126 9.74 3.20 13.69
C GLY A 126 8.98 1.88 13.86
N ILE A 127 9.20 0.97 12.91
CA ILE A 127 8.68 -0.40 12.95
C ILE A 127 9.84 -1.38 12.78
N LEU A 128 9.87 -2.43 13.60
CA LEU A 128 10.89 -3.46 13.55
C LEU A 128 10.88 -4.17 12.19
N CYS A 129 12.01 -4.12 11.49
CA CYS A 129 12.25 -4.90 10.28
C CYS A 129 12.75 -6.30 10.67
N SER A 130 11.84 -7.29 10.72
CA SER A 130 12.19 -8.68 11.05
C SER A 130 12.53 -9.53 9.82
N LYS A 131 12.20 -9.02 8.62
CA LYS A 131 12.39 -9.70 7.34
C LYS A 131 12.81 -8.72 6.25
N VAL A 132 13.53 -9.22 5.26
CA VAL A 132 13.84 -8.52 4.01
C VAL A 132 13.34 -9.33 2.82
N LEU A 133 12.91 -8.63 1.77
CA LEU A 133 12.50 -9.20 0.50
C LEU A 133 13.60 -8.96 -0.54
N LEU A 134 14.03 -10.01 -1.20
CA LEU A 134 14.95 -9.98 -2.34
C LEU A 134 14.11 -10.20 -3.59
N MET A 135 14.14 -9.25 -4.51
CA MET A 135 13.24 -9.22 -5.66
C MET A 135 14.03 -8.96 -6.94
N GLU A 136 13.64 -9.60 -8.04
CA GLU A 136 14.15 -9.28 -9.38
C GLU A 136 14.01 -7.78 -9.66
N ARG A 137 15.09 -7.15 -10.11
CA ARG A 137 15.03 -5.76 -10.54
C ARG A 137 14.31 -5.62 -11.87
N ILE A 138 13.30 -4.75 -11.89
CA ILE A 138 12.64 -4.30 -13.11
C ILE A 138 13.27 -2.99 -13.57
N TYR A 139 13.46 -2.87 -14.87
CA TYR A 139 13.95 -1.66 -15.54
C TYR A 139 12.79 -0.98 -16.27
N PRO A 140 12.05 -0.10 -15.58
CA PRO A 140 10.90 0.57 -16.18
C PRO A 140 11.35 1.64 -17.18
N LYS A 141 10.68 1.68 -18.33
CA LYS A 141 10.62 2.84 -19.22
C LYS A 141 9.85 3.97 -18.55
N SER A 142 8.82 3.65 -17.77
CA SER A 142 8.06 4.61 -16.97
C SER A 142 7.26 3.92 -15.86
N GLU A 143 6.96 4.67 -14.81
CA GLU A 143 6.26 4.20 -13.61
C GLU A 143 4.93 4.95 -13.43
N LYS A 144 3.87 4.19 -13.17
CA LYS A 144 2.51 4.70 -12.94
C LYS A 144 2.03 4.30 -11.55
N TYR A 145 0.90 4.86 -11.15
CA TYR A 145 0.17 4.48 -9.94
C TYR A 145 -1.18 3.87 -10.33
N LEU A 146 -1.58 2.81 -9.64
CA LEU A 146 -2.92 2.24 -9.77
C LEU A 146 -3.39 1.74 -8.40
N SER A 147 -4.63 2.05 -8.04
CA SER A 147 -5.26 1.59 -6.81
C SER A 147 -6.74 1.28 -7.03
N ILE A 148 -7.28 0.33 -6.28
CA ILE A 148 -8.71 0.06 -6.17
C ILE A 148 -9.04 0.09 -4.68
N LEU A 149 -10.01 0.90 -4.27
CA LEU A 149 -10.43 1.00 -2.88
C LEU A 149 -11.94 1.09 -2.75
N MET A 150 -12.47 0.77 -1.57
CA MET A 150 -13.86 1.06 -1.24
C MET A 150 -14.03 2.55 -0.94
N ASP A 151 -14.70 3.27 -1.84
CA ASP A 151 -14.98 4.68 -1.68
C ASP A 151 -16.35 4.91 -1.04
N ARG A 152 -16.35 5.76 -0.02
CA ARG A 152 -17.56 6.07 0.76
C ARG A 152 -18.47 7.06 0.05
N ASP A 153 -17.90 7.94 -0.78
CA ASP A 153 -18.67 9.00 -1.44
C ASP A 153 -19.48 8.44 -2.61
N SER A 154 -18.88 7.57 -3.42
CA SER A 154 -19.58 6.83 -4.48
C SER A 154 -20.35 5.60 -3.97
N GLY A 155 -20.05 5.12 -2.76
CA GLY A 155 -20.74 3.99 -2.15
C GLY A 155 -20.38 2.64 -2.77
N GLY A 156 -19.15 2.49 -3.27
CA GLY A 156 -18.70 1.29 -3.97
C GLY A 156 -17.19 1.31 -4.27
N PRO A 157 -16.68 0.33 -5.03
CA PRO A 157 -15.29 0.32 -5.44
C PRO A 157 -14.95 1.51 -6.36
N LEU A 158 -13.78 2.10 -6.15
CA LEU A 158 -13.24 3.20 -6.94
C LEU A 158 -11.84 2.83 -7.42
N MET A 159 -11.63 2.84 -8.74
CA MET A 159 -10.30 2.72 -9.31
C MET A 159 -9.66 4.12 -9.41
N VAL A 160 -8.46 4.27 -8.87
CA VAL A 160 -7.67 5.50 -8.90
C VAL A 160 -6.37 5.23 -9.64
N GLY A 161 -5.99 6.13 -10.55
CA GLY A 161 -4.76 5.99 -11.32
C GLY A 161 -4.04 7.31 -11.51
N SER A 162 -2.72 7.22 -11.70
CA SER A 162 -1.89 8.37 -12.07
C SER A 162 -0.79 7.98 -13.04
N PRO A 163 -0.45 8.82 -14.04
CA PRO A 163 0.77 8.65 -14.84
C PRO A 163 2.06 8.92 -14.04
N LYS A 164 1.96 9.29 -12.75
CA LYS A 164 3.07 9.54 -11.84
C LYS A 164 3.12 8.46 -10.74
N GLY A 165 3.85 7.38 -11.00
CA GLY A 165 4.16 6.35 -10.01
C GLY A 165 5.48 6.59 -9.27
N GLY A 166 5.79 5.71 -8.32
CA GLY A 166 7.08 5.67 -7.61
C GLY A 166 7.21 6.68 -6.47
N THR A 167 6.13 7.42 -6.17
CA THR A 167 6.07 8.43 -5.11
C THR A 167 4.75 8.35 -4.36
N SER A 168 4.63 9.11 -3.27
CA SER A 168 3.41 9.29 -2.48
C SER A 168 2.28 9.85 -3.33
N ILE A 169 1.17 9.13 -3.42
CA ILE A 169 0.01 9.57 -4.21
C ILE A 169 -0.68 10.78 -3.58
N GLU A 170 -0.61 10.91 -2.27
CA GLU A 170 -1.13 12.06 -1.52
C GLU A 170 -0.36 13.33 -1.85
N ASP A 171 0.96 13.22 -2.01
CA ASP A 171 1.81 14.35 -2.38
C ASP A 171 1.56 14.77 -3.85
N VAL A 172 1.26 13.79 -4.74
CA VAL A 172 0.80 14.06 -6.12
C VAL A 172 -0.57 14.72 -6.11
N ALA A 173 -1.53 14.24 -5.33
CA ALA A 173 -2.86 14.82 -5.25
C ALA A 173 -2.83 16.27 -4.73
N ALA A 174 -1.93 16.57 -3.79
CA ALA A 174 -1.74 17.93 -3.27
C ALA A 174 -1.04 18.87 -4.27
N SER A 175 -0.03 18.38 -4.99
CA SER A 175 0.84 19.21 -5.84
C SER A 175 0.34 19.30 -7.29
N ASN A 176 -0.23 18.21 -7.81
CA ASN A 176 -0.66 18.01 -9.19
C ASN A 176 -1.96 17.19 -9.26
N PRO A 177 -3.08 17.72 -8.73
CA PRO A 177 -4.37 17.02 -8.72
C PRO A 177 -4.86 16.61 -10.12
N GLU A 178 -4.41 17.29 -11.18
CA GLU A 178 -4.70 16.96 -12.58
C GLU A 178 -4.11 15.60 -13.04
N PHE A 179 -3.17 15.03 -12.28
CA PHE A 179 -2.63 13.69 -12.53
C PHE A 179 -3.37 12.59 -11.77
N ILE A 180 -4.44 12.92 -11.04
CA ILE A 180 -5.26 11.93 -10.35
C ILE A 180 -6.52 11.67 -11.17
N PHE A 181 -6.65 10.44 -11.65
CA PHE A 181 -7.81 9.98 -12.41
C PHE A 181 -8.58 8.97 -11.57
N THR A 182 -9.91 9.04 -11.64
CA THR A 182 -10.80 8.16 -10.89
C THR A 182 -11.88 7.58 -11.80
N GLU A 183 -12.21 6.32 -11.58
CA GLU A 183 -13.26 5.58 -12.29
C GLU A 183 -14.07 4.79 -11.26
N PRO A 184 -15.26 5.29 -10.85
CA PRO A 184 -16.18 4.54 -9.99
C PRO A 184 -16.63 3.25 -10.68
N ILE A 185 -16.73 2.16 -9.92
CA ILE A 185 -17.14 0.85 -10.41
C ILE A 185 -18.47 0.49 -9.75
N ASP A 186 -19.48 0.22 -10.56
CA ASP A 186 -20.73 -0.35 -10.06
C ASP A 186 -20.46 -1.79 -9.58
N ILE A 187 -20.79 -2.08 -8.31
CA ILE A 187 -20.46 -3.38 -7.71
C ILE A 187 -21.30 -4.54 -8.29
N MET A 188 -22.46 -4.24 -8.88
CA MET A 188 -23.35 -5.23 -9.49
C MET A 188 -22.95 -5.52 -10.95
N GLU A 189 -22.54 -4.51 -11.69
CA GLU A 189 -22.05 -4.64 -13.07
C GLU A 189 -20.60 -5.14 -13.13
N GLY A 190 -19.76 -4.64 -12.22
CA GLY A 190 -18.33 -4.89 -12.19
C GLY A 190 -17.52 -3.92 -13.07
N LEU A 191 -16.22 -4.19 -13.18
CA LEU A 191 -15.29 -3.38 -13.95
C LEU A 191 -15.48 -3.63 -15.46
N THR A 192 -15.81 -2.58 -16.21
CA THR A 192 -16.06 -2.67 -17.65
C THR A 192 -14.80 -2.46 -18.49
N GLU A 193 -14.81 -2.99 -19.71
CA GLU A 193 -13.70 -2.82 -20.66
C GLU A 193 -13.46 -1.35 -20.97
N GLU A 194 -14.52 -0.56 -21.12
CA GLU A 194 -14.43 0.88 -21.37
C GLU A 194 -13.81 1.64 -20.20
N ALA A 195 -14.11 1.25 -18.95
CA ALA A 195 -13.49 1.84 -17.77
C ALA A 195 -12.00 1.51 -17.70
N CYS A 196 -11.62 0.25 -17.95
CA CYS A 196 -10.22 -0.15 -18.07
C CYS A 196 -9.48 0.63 -19.16
N ALA A 197 -10.07 0.76 -20.34
CA ALA A 197 -9.46 1.47 -21.47
C ALA A 197 -9.29 2.96 -21.18
N ARG A 198 -10.28 3.62 -20.55
CA ARG A 198 -10.15 5.01 -20.10
C ARG A 198 -9.03 5.17 -19.08
N MET A 199 -9.00 4.33 -18.03
CA MET A 199 -7.97 4.40 -17.01
C MET A 199 -6.58 4.16 -17.57
N ALA A 200 -6.41 3.15 -18.45
CA ALA A 200 -5.13 2.87 -19.11
C ALA A 200 -4.63 4.08 -19.91
N ASN A 201 -5.49 4.74 -20.69
CA ASN A 201 -5.11 5.97 -21.39
C ASN A 201 -4.73 7.10 -20.43
N ASN A 202 -5.50 7.30 -19.36
CA ASN A 202 -5.28 8.33 -18.36
C ASN A 202 -3.94 8.20 -17.64
N ILE A 203 -3.51 6.97 -17.32
CA ILE A 203 -2.19 6.70 -16.72
C ILE A 203 -1.05 6.68 -17.75
N GLY A 204 -1.32 7.11 -18.99
CA GLY A 204 -0.30 7.28 -20.01
C GLY A 204 0.07 6.00 -20.76
N LEU A 205 -0.86 5.04 -20.86
CA LEU A 205 -0.74 3.86 -21.72
C LEU A 205 -1.66 4.04 -22.94
N PRO A 206 -1.14 4.51 -24.10
CA PRO A 206 -1.97 4.88 -25.22
C PRO A 206 -2.70 3.70 -25.85
N THR A 207 -3.95 3.92 -26.26
CA THR A 207 -4.78 2.94 -26.99
C THR A 207 -4.02 2.36 -28.18
N GLY A 208 -4.08 1.04 -28.34
CA GLY A 208 -3.38 0.30 -29.40
C GLY A 208 -1.94 -0.10 -29.06
N SER A 209 -1.36 0.39 -27.95
CA SER A 209 -0.08 -0.13 -27.47
C SER A 209 -0.23 -1.50 -26.80
N VAL A 210 0.84 -2.30 -26.81
CA VAL A 210 0.88 -3.60 -26.11
C VAL A 210 0.62 -3.42 -24.61
N ALA A 211 1.21 -2.39 -24.02
CA ALA A 211 1.05 -2.07 -22.60
C ALA A 211 -0.40 -1.72 -22.24
N HIS A 212 -1.14 -1.06 -23.13
CA HIS A 212 -2.55 -0.74 -22.90
C HIS A 212 -3.40 -2.01 -22.73
N GLY A 213 -3.30 -2.95 -23.68
CA GLY A 213 -4.04 -4.22 -23.58
C GLY A 213 -3.67 -5.02 -22.32
N LYS A 214 -2.37 -5.08 -21.99
CA LYS A 214 -1.89 -5.77 -20.77
C LYS A 214 -2.38 -5.10 -19.49
N ALA A 215 -2.42 -3.76 -19.44
CA ALA A 215 -2.95 -3.03 -18.30
C ALA A 215 -4.44 -3.27 -18.10
N MET A 216 -5.24 -3.33 -19.17
CA MET A 216 -6.67 -3.64 -19.07
C MET A 216 -6.92 -5.04 -18.49
N VAL A 217 -6.14 -6.04 -18.90
CA VAL A 217 -6.20 -7.39 -18.33
C VAL A 217 -5.80 -7.38 -16.85
N LEU A 218 -4.71 -6.68 -16.53
CA LEU A 218 -4.25 -6.52 -15.16
C LEU A 218 -5.30 -5.87 -14.26
N MET A 219 -5.93 -4.77 -14.70
CA MET A 219 -6.99 -4.08 -13.95
C MET A 219 -8.16 -5.00 -13.63
N ASN A 220 -8.60 -5.81 -14.60
CA ASN A 220 -9.64 -6.83 -14.40
C ASN A 220 -9.23 -7.86 -13.35
N ASN A 221 -8.01 -8.39 -13.44
CA ASN A 221 -7.52 -9.38 -12.48
C ASN A 221 -7.38 -8.77 -11.07
N LEU A 222 -6.90 -7.52 -10.95
CA LEU A 222 -6.81 -6.81 -9.68
C LEU A 222 -8.20 -6.59 -9.07
N TYR A 223 -9.18 -6.21 -9.87
CA TYR A 223 -10.57 -6.05 -9.40
C TYR A 223 -11.19 -7.39 -8.97
N ALA A 224 -10.96 -8.46 -9.73
CA ALA A 224 -11.41 -9.80 -9.37
C ALA A 224 -10.79 -10.26 -8.04
N MET A 225 -9.48 -10.04 -7.85
CA MET A 225 -8.81 -10.31 -6.57
C MET A 225 -9.37 -9.43 -5.44
N PHE A 226 -9.57 -8.14 -5.68
CA PHE A 226 -10.10 -7.19 -4.72
C PHE A 226 -11.44 -7.67 -4.13
N LEU A 227 -12.35 -8.14 -4.98
CA LEU A 227 -13.61 -8.74 -4.54
C LEU A 227 -13.42 -10.10 -3.86
N ALA A 228 -12.63 -10.99 -4.46
CA ALA A 228 -12.46 -12.36 -3.98
C ALA A 228 -11.82 -12.45 -2.57
N LYS A 229 -10.97 -11.48 -2.24
CA LYS A 229 -10.23 -11.43 -0.98
C LYS A 229 -10.78 -10.42 0.03
N ASP A 230 -11.93 -9.81 -0.24
CA ASP A 230 -12.54 -8.79 0.63
C ASP A 230 -11.57 -7.65 0.94
N CYS A 231 -10.90 -7.15 -0.09
CA CYS A 231 -9.98 -6.03 0.05
C CYS A 231 -10.76 -4.73 0.33
N THR A 232 -10.23 -3.89 1.22
CA THR A 232 -10.69 -2.50 1.39
C THR A 232 -9.88 -1.54 0.53
N GLN A 233 -8.62 -1.87 0.27
CA GLN A 233 -7.72 -1.18 -0.64
C GLN A 233 -6.72 -2.15 -1.24
N LEU A 234 -6.43 -1.99 -2.53
CA LEU A 234 -5.32 -2.59 -3.23
C LEU A 234 -4.59 -1.45 -3.93
N GLU A 235 -3.31 -1.26 -3.64
CA GLU A 235 -2.46 -0.25 -4.24
C GLU A 235 -1.26 -0.92 -4.91
N VAL A 236 -1.00 -0.56 -6.17
CA VAL A 236 0.21 -0.90 -6.93
C VAL A 236 0.99 0.38 -7.20
N ASN A 237 2.17 0.49 -6.58
CA ASN A 237 2.99 1.69 -6.68
C ASN A 237 4.49 1.42 -6.49
N PRO A 238 5.29 1.31 -7.57
CA PRO A 238 4.94 1.64 -8.95
C PRO A 238 4.33 0.47 -9.74
N LEU A 239 3.42 0.82 -10.66
CA LEU A 239 3.06 0.01 -11.82
C LEU A 239 4.03 0.34 -12.96
N SER A 240 4.93 -0.58 -13.29
CA SER A 240 6.01 -0.34 -14.25
C SER A 240 5.63 -0.73 -15.67
N GLU A 241 5.96 0.11 -16.66
CA GLU A 241 5.97 -0.23 -18.08
C GLU A 241 7.40 -0.53 -18.52
N THR A 242 7.66 -1.68 -19.15
CA THR A 242 8.97 -2.02 -19.72
C THR A 242 9.09 -1.54 -21.17
N GLU A 243 10.31 -1.52 -21.73
CA GLU A 243 10.52 -1.23 -23.15
C GLU A 243 9.79 -2.21 -24.09
N ALA A 244 9.56 -3.45 -23.65
CA ALA A 244 8.79 -4.45 -24.38
C ALA A 244 7.26 -4.22 -24.29
N GLY A 245 6.82 -3.21 -23.54
CA GLY A 245 5.41 -2.92 -23.29
C GLY A 245 4.77 -3.90 -22.32
N ASP A 246 5.55 -4.60 -21.47
CA ASP A 246 5.01 -5.32 -20.32
C ASP A 246 4.57 -4.32 -19.24
N VAL A 247 3.56 -4.72 -18.47
CA VAL A 247 3.05 -3.96 -17.33
C VAL A 247 3.23 -4.82 -16.09
N VAL A 248 4.05 -4.34 -15.14
CA VAL A 248 4.56 -5.15 -14.02
C VAL A 248 4.25 -4.49 -12.68
N VAL A 249 3.74 -5.28 -11.73
CA VAL A 249 3.50 -4.87 -10.35
C VAL A 249 4.80 -4.93 -9.56
N CYS A 250 5.50 -3.80 -9.40
CA CYS A 250 6.81 -3.78 -8.73
C CYS A 250 6.74 -3.65 -7.21
N ASP A 251 5.64 -3.12 -6.68
CA ASP A 251 5.33 -3.04 -5.26
C ASP A 251 3.81 -3.02 -5.11
N ALA A 252 3.32 -3.65 -4.05
CA ALA A 252 1.91 -3.81 -3.77
C ALA A 252 1.60 -3.73 -2.28
N LYS A 253 0.65 -2.86 -1.94
CA LYS A 253 0.05 -2.79 -0.61
C LYS A 253 -1.41 -3.20 -0.70
N VAL A 254 -1.81 -4.18 0.11
CA VAL A 254 -3.19 -4.67 0.15
C VAL A 254 -3.71 -4.61 1.57
N ASN A 255 -4.90 -4.04 1.71
CA ASN A 255 -5.67 -3.96 2.94
C ASN A 255 -6.94 -4.80 2.80
N PHE A 256 -7.26 -5.54 3.86
CA PHE A 256 -8.43 -6.43 3.89
C PHE A 256 -9.44 -5.97 4.93
N ASP A 257 -10.72 -6.28 4.73
CA ASP A 257 -11.78 -5.99 5.70
C ASP A 257 -11.71 -6.96 6.88
N ASP A 258 -11.47 -6.44 8.08
CA ASP A 258 -11.44 -7.25 9.31
C ASP A 258 -12.75 -8.01 9.54
N ASN A 259 -13.89 -7.48 9.09
CA ASN A 259 -15.18 -8.15 9.22
C ASN A 259 -15.31 -9.39 8.32
N ALA A 260 -14.40 -9.57 7.35
CA ALA A 260 -14.35 -10.73 6.48
C ALA A 260 -13.45 -11.86 7.01
N GLU A 261 -12.81 -11.71 8.18
CA GLU A 261 -11.89 -12.69 8.76
C GLU A 261 -12.47 -14.12 8.76
N TRP A 262 -13.76 -14.26 9.10
CA TRP A 262 -14.43 -15.55 9.20
C TRP A 262 -14.40 -16.37 7.89
N ARG A 263 -14.30 -15.71 6.73
CA ARG A 263 -14.23 -16.32 5.40
C ARG A 263 -12.86 -16.17 4.70
N GLN A 264 -11.97 -15.30 5.20
CA GLN A 264 -10.62 -15.07 4.67
C GLN A 264 -9.51 -15.62 5.59
N LYS A 265 -9.75 -16.79 6.20
CA LYS A 265 -8.86 -17.35 7.25
C LYS A 265 -7.41 -17.52 6.83
N ASP A 266 -7.16 -17.80 5.54
CA ASP A 266 -5.82 -17.98 4.98
C ASP A 266 -5.00 -16.69 5.03
N ILE A 267 -5.62 -15.55 4.72
CA ILE A 267 -4.96 -14.23 4.78
C ILE A 267 -4.79 -13.78 6.24
N PHE A 268 -5.82 -13.96 7.08
CA PHE A 268 -5.76 -13.54 8.49
C PHE A 268 -4.75 -14.37 9.32
N ALA A 269 -4.50 -15.62 8.94
CA ALA A 269 -3.43 -16.43 9.52
C ALA A 269 -2.02 -15.86 9.24
N ARG A 270 -1.88 -14.92 8.30
CA ARG A 270 -0.63 -14.26 7.93
C ARG A 270 -0.45 -12.89 8.61
N ARG A 271 -1.35 -12.49 9.52
CA ARG A 271 -1.24 -11.25 10.31
C ARG A 271 0.08 -11.25 11.09
N ASP A 272 0.81 -10.14 11.00
CA ASP A 272 2.06 -9.95 11.73
C ASP A 272 1.87 -8.91 12.84
N THR A 273 1.54 -9.40 14.04
CA THR A 273 1.31 -8.55 15.21
C THR A 273 2.55 -7.82 15.69
N THR A 274 3.77 -8.16 15.19
CA THR A 274 4.99 -7.43 15.54
C THR A 274 5.07 -6.04 14.88
N GLN A 275 4.20 -5.80 13.90
CA GLN A 275 4.12 -4.58 13.12
C GLN A 275 3.06 -3.60 13.65
N GLU A 276 2.36 -4.00 14.71
CA GLU A 276 1.24 -3.29 15.31
C GLU A 276 1.60 -2.82 16.74
N ASP A 277 0.83 -1.90 17.30
CA ASP A 277 1.00 -1.53 18.70
C ASP A 277 0.60 -2.72 19.60
N SER A 278 1.55 -3.19 20.42
CA SER A 278 1.33 -4.30 21.35
C SER A 278 0.11 -4.12 22.27
N ARG A 279 -0.26 -2.87 22.59
CA ARG A 279 -1.44 -2.53 23.39
C ARG A 279 -2.73 -2.77 22.62
N GLU A 280 -2.76 -2.44 21.33
CA GLU A 280 -3.90 -2.70 20.43
C GLU A 280 -4.06 -4.22 20.21
N VAL A 281 -2.95 -4.92 20.00
CA VAL A 281 -2.93 -6.38 19.88
C VAL A 281 -3.49 -7.04 21.15
N GLU A 282 -3.05 -6.61 22.33
CA GLU A 282 -3.56 -7.16 23.60
C GLU A 282 -5.05 -6.83 23.80
N ALA A 283 -5.47 -5.60 23.52
CA ALA A 283 -6.87 -5.19 23.61
C ALA A 283 -7.79 -6.03 22.70
N SER A 284 -7.34 -6.35 21.49
CA SER A 284 -8.12 -7.13 20.52
C SER A 284 -8.47 -8.54 21.02
N LYS A 285 -7.67 -9.14 21.91
CA LYS A 285 -7.95 -10.47 22.52
C LYS A 285 -9.17 -10.46 23.45
N TYR A 286 -9.60 -9.28 23.88
CA TYR A 286 -10.75 -9.07 24.76
C TYR A 286 -11.89 -8.33 24.05
N ASP A 287 -11.88 -8.31 22.71
CA ASP A 287 -12.83 -7.57 21.87
C ASP A 287 -12.89 -6.06 22.19
N LEU A 288 -11.77 -5.50 22.66
CA LEU A 288 -11.64 -4.08 22.96
C LEU A 288 -11.00 -3.33 21.79
N ASN A 289 -11.53 -2.15 21.49
CA ASN A 289 -10.85 -1.18 20.63
C ASN A 289 -9.99 -0.27 21.50
N TYR A 290 -8.67 -0.38 21.35
CA TYR A 290 -7.71 0.54 21.94
C TYR A 290 -7.06 1.35 20.82
N ILE A 291 -6.79 2.62 21.06
CA ILE A 291 -6.00 3.48 20.18
C ILE A 291 -5.03 4.24 21.08
N GLY A 292 -3.74 4.13 20.81
CA GLY A 292 -2.72 4.89 21.54
C GLY A 292 -2.68 6.35 21.10
N LEU A 293 -2.72 7.26 22.07
CA LEU A 293 -2.47 8.70 21.87
C LEU A 293 -1.31 9.16 22.77
N ASP A 294 -0.74 10.33 22.48
CA ASP A 294 0.41 10.91 23.19
C ASP A 294 0.04 11.74 24.42
N GLY A 295 -1.20 11.63 24.91
CA GLY A 295 -1.69 12.40 26.06
C GLY A 295 -1.39 11.80 27.43
N ASN A 296 -2.10 12.32 28.43
CA ASN A 296 -1.93 11.98 29.84
C ASN A 296 -3.24 11.63 30.57
N ILE A 297 -4.38 11.55 29.86
CA ILE A 297 -5.70 11.21 30.42
C ILE A 297 -6.30 10.01 29.68
N GLY A 298 -6.21 8.83 30.28
CA GLY A 298 -6.82 7.62 29.72
C GLY A 298 -8.35 7.65 29.72
N CYS A 299 -8.95 7.19 28.63
CA CYS A 299 -10.41 7.11 28.45
C CYS A 299 -10.86 5.65 28.30
N MET A 300 -11.91 5.26 29.04
CA MET A 300 -12.58 3.97 28.87
C MET A 300 -14.08 4.21 28.76
N VAL A 301 -14.63 3.93 27.58
CA VAL A 301 -15.98 4.35 27.20
C VAL A 301 -16.64 3.23 26.40
N ASN A 302 -17.95 3.04 26.59
CA ASN A 302 -18.75 2.12 25.79
C ASN A 302 -19.31 2.82 24.54
N GLY A 303 -18.88 2.38 23.36
CA GLY A 303 -19.33 2.89 22.06
C GLY A 303 -18.38 3.92 21.44
N ALA A 304 -18.03 3.70 20.17
CA ALA A 304 -17.01 4.49 19.48
C ALA A 304 -17.36 5.99 19.39
N GLY A 305 -18.62 6.34 19.10
CA GLY A 305 -19.05 7.73 19.03
C GLY A 305 -18.88 8.48 20.36
N LEU A 306 -19.26 7.84 21.47
CA LEU A 306 -19.11 8.43 22.80
C LEU A 306 -17.64 8.52 23.21
N ALA A 307 -16.82 7.53 22.84
CA ALA A 307 -15.37 7.56 23.08
C ALA A 307 -14.73 8.78 22.40
N MET A 308 -15.03 9.01 21.11
CA MET A 308 -14.55 10.19 20.37
C MET A 308 -15.02 11.51 21.01
N SER A 309 -16.32 11.64 21.31
CA SER A 309 -16.83 12.86 21.99
C SER A 309 -16.22 13.08 23.38
N THR A 310 -15.84 12.00 24.07
CA THR A 310 -15.16 12.09 25.38
C THR A 310 -13.73 12.61 25.23
N MET A 311 -12.99 12.15 24.22
CA MET A 311 -11.66 12.70 23.90
C MET A 311 -11.76 14.18 23.51
N ASP A 312 -12.72 14.53 22.66
CA ASP A 312 -12.94 15.92 22.21
C ASP A 312 -13.24 16.86 23.40
N ILE A 313 -14.14 16.47 24.31
CA ILE A 313 -14.47 17.32 25.47
C ILE A 313 -13.29 17.46 26.44
N ILE A 314 -12.45 16.44 26.61
CA ILE A 314 -11.22 16.54 27.40
C ILE A 314 -10.29 17.58 26.79
N GLN A 315 -10.05 17.50 25.47
CA GLN A 315 -9.22 18.45 24.75
C GLN A 315 -9.79 19.88 24.81
N LEU A 316 -11.10 20.04 24.61
CA LEU A 316 -11.79 21.33 24.73
C LEU A 316 -11.69 21.94 26.14
N LYS A 317 -11.49 21.13 27.17
CA LYS A 317 -11.28 21.58 28.55
C LYS A 317 -9.80 21.72 28.93
N GLY A 318 -8.90 21.59 27.96
CA GLY A 318 -7.45 21.79 28.15
C GLY A 318 -6.71 20.57 28.67
N GLY A 319 -7.34 19.39 28.71
CA GLY A 319 -6.66 18.12 28.96
C GLY A 319 -6.02 17.57 27.69
N SER A 320 -5.19 16.53 27.84
CA SER A 320 -4.60 15.80 26.72
C SER A 320 -5.04 14.33 26.83
N PRO A 321 -6.02 13.88 26.03
CA PRO A 321 -6.44 12.47 26.01
C PRO A 321 -5.32 11.57 25.48
#